data_AF-A0A2V8G0L5-F1
#
_entry.id   AF-A0A2V8G0L5-F1
#
_cell.length_a   1.000
_cell.length_b   1.000
_cell.length_c   1.000
_cell.angle_alpha   90.00
_cell.angle_beta   90.00
_cell.angle_gamma   90.00
#
_symmetry.space_group_name_H-M   'P 1'
#
loop_
_entity.id
_entity.type
_entity.pdbx_description
1 polymer ?
#
loop_
_entity_poly.entity_id
_entity_poly.type
_entity_poly.pdbx_seq_one_letter_code
_entity_poly.pdbx_strand_id
1 'polypeptide(L)'
;IADGLFGEAPAGDRHLIIGHENVGVIEDVGRRVRGWRRGQIVVATVRRPCGRCFNCGRGENDMCTSGLFSERGIRRRHGYMAQYYAESPAFLHRIPKALANVAVLLEPLSIVEKGIDHSFRLQRRFLWKPRTAVVLGAGPIGLLAAAVLRIRGRSTCPPRIGRWRIFRRRSIRSILPSKRRGCRPSRSARCRFSVRTACCAC
;
A
#
# COMPACT_ATOMS: atom_id res chain seq x y z
N ILE A 1 6.07 -2.31 -16.37
CA ILE A 1 5.16 -1.22 -15.97
C ILE A 1 5.80 0.15 -16.22
N ALA A 2 7.00 0.42 -15.70
CA ALA A 2 7.71 1.69 -15.96
C ALA A 2 8.01 1.91 -17.46
N ASP A 3 8.40 0.86 -18.17
CA ASP A 3 8.66 0.92 -19.63
C ASP A 3 7.40 0.77 -20.49
N GLY A 4 6.20 0.76 -19.88
CA GLY A 4 4.93 0.58 -20.60
C GLY A 4 4.69 -0.82 -21.19
N LEU A 5 5.64 -1.76 -21.05
CA LEU A 5 5.60 -3.09 -21.66
C LEU A 5 4.49 -4.04 -21.13
N PHE A 6 3.78 -3.64 -20.08
CA PHE A 6 2.76 -4.48 -19.46
C PHE A 6 1.60 -3.64 -18.94
N GLY A 7 0.40 -3.95 -19.42
CA GLY A 7 -0.86 -3.35 -19.02
C GLY A 7 -1.99 -3.94 -19.88
N GLU A 8 -3.04 -4.46 -19.25
CA GLU A 8 -4.21 -5.01 -19.96
C GLU A 8 -5.44 -4.17 -19.60
N ALA A 9 -6.08 -3.54 -20.59
CA ALA A 9 -7.31 -2.77 -20.38
C ALA A 9 -8.49 -3.69 -19.98
N PRO A 10 -9.53 -3.17 -19.31
CA PRO A 10 -10.79 -3.89 -19.14
C PRO A 10 -11.41 -4.28 -20.49
N ALA A 11 -12.19 -5.36 -20.50
CA ALA A 11 -12.87 -5.80 -21.71
C ALA A 11 -13.83 -4.70 -22.21
N GLY A 12 -13.73 -4.37 -23.50
CA GLY A 12 -14.50 -3.28 -24.13
C GLY A 12 -13.79 -1.94 -24.18
N ASP A 13 -12.71 -1.75 -23.39
CA ASP A 13 -11.99 -0.48 -23.33
C ASP A 13 -10.70 -0.53 -24.16
N ARG A 14 -10.40 0.58 -24.84
CA ARG A 14 -9.15 0.76 -25.60
C ARG A 14 -8.02 1.40 -24.80
N HIS A 15 -8.26 1.73 -23.53
CA HIS A 15 -7.29 2.39 -22.68
C HIS A 15 -7.32 1.81 -21.26
N LEU A 16 -6.27 2.06 -20.49
CA LEU A 16 -6.18 1.66 -19.09
C LEU A 16 -5.84 2.90 -18.25
N ILE A 17 -6.75 3.31 -17.37
CA ILE A 17 -6.39 4.20 -16.25
C ILE A 17 -5.39 3.45 -15.38
N ILE A 18 -4.20 4.02 -15.20
CA ILE A 18 -3.10 3.41 -14.42
C ILE A 18 -3.21 3.73 -12.92
N GLY A 19 -2.19 3.32 -12.16
CA GLY A 19 -2.08 3.55 -10.72
C GLY A 19 -2.72 2.43 -9.91
N HIS A 20 -1.91 1.74 -9.10
CA HIS A 20 -2.33 0.63 -8.23
C HIS A 20 -2.13 0.94 -6.74
N GLU A 21 -1.36 1.97 -6.41
CA GLU A 21 -1.26 2.50 -5.04
C GLU A 21 -2.30 3.61 -4.84
N ASN A 22 -3.04 3.60 -3.73
CA ASN A 22 -4.08 4.60 -3.49
C ASN A 22 -4.31 4.87 -2.00
N VAL A 23 -4.83 6.07 -1.75
CA VAL A 23 -5.56 6.43 -0.53
C VAL A 23 -6.73 7.29 -0.97
N GLY A 24 -7.91 7.04 -0.43
CA GLY A 24 -9.13 7.75 -0.79
C GLY A 24 -10.03 8.03 0.41
N VAL A 25 -11.07 8.81 0.16
CA VAL A 25 -12.13 9.08 1.13
C VAL A 25 -13.46 8.69 0.51
N ILE A 26 -14.24 7.87 1.23
CA ILE A 26 -15.56 7.45 0.77
C ILE A 26 -16.44 8.68 0.54
N GLU A 27 -16.86 8.86 -0.70
CA GLU A 27 -17.75 9.94 -1.15
C GLU A 27 -19.22 9.53 -1.06
N ASP A 28 -19.54 8.29 -1.43
CA ASP A 28 -20.89 7.73 -1.38
C ASP A 28 -20.84 6.23 -1.08
N VAL A 29 -21.95 5.66 -0.60
CA VAL A 29 -22.10 4.26 -0.20
C VAL A 29 -23.41 3.71 -0.74
N GLY A 30 -23.33 2.64 -1.55
CA GLY A 30 -24.52 1.97 -2.09
C GLY A 30 -25.51 1.50 -1.01
N ARG A 31 -26.82 1.55 -1.34
CA ARG A 31 -27.94 1.29 -0.39
C ARG A 31 -27.87 -0.03 0.39
N ARG A 32 -27.25 -1.07 -0.19
CA ARG A 32 -27.12 -2.41 0.43
C ARG A 32 -25.83 -2.59 1.22
N VAL A 33 -24.89 -1.65 1.14
CA VAL A 33 -23.62 -1.71 1.88
C VAL A 33 -23.87 -1.33 3.34
N ARG A 34 -23.21 -2.04 4.26
CA ARG A 34 -23.32 -1.84 5.72
C ARG A 34 -21.95 -1.59 6.33
N GLY A 35 -21.93 -0.89 7.46
CA GLY A 35 -20.71 -0.57 8.21
C GLY A 35 -19.85 0.55 7.60
N TRP A 36 -20.07 0.95 6.35
CA TRP A 36 -19.33 2.02 5.68
C TRP A 36 -20.13 3.33 5.66
N ARG A 37 -19.44 4.46 5.72
CA ARG A 37 -20.04 5.78 5.69
C ARG A 37 -19.13 6.77 4.95
N ARG A 38 -19.75 7.81 4.38
CA ARG A 38 -19.05 8.94 3.77
C ARG A 38 -18.03 9.55 4.73
N GLY A 39 -16.91 10.04 4.19
CA GLY A 39 -15.84 10.70 4.95
C GLY A 39 -14.83 9.74 5.59
N GLN A 40 -14.99 8.42 5.43
CA GLN A 40 -14.01 7.46 5.93
C GLN A 40 -12.81 7.36 4.99
N ILE A 41 -11.61 7.39 5.58
CA ILE A 41 -10.35 7.22 4.86
C ILE A 41 -10.13 5.73 4.62
N VAL A 42 -9.83 5.37 3.38
CA VAL A 42 -9.68 3.99 2.95
C VAL A 42 -8.50 3.81 2.01
N VAL A 43 -7.98 2.58 1.98
CA VAL A 43 -7.08 2.09 0.95
C VAL A 43 -7.75 0.87 0.30
N ALA A 44 -7.76 0.82 -1.03
CA ALA A 44 -8.27 -0.32 -1.78
C ALA A 44 -7.15 -1.29 -2.19
N THR A 45 -7.37 -2.60 -2.06
CA THR A 45 -6.41 -3.61 -2.53
C THR A 45 -6.41 -3.75 -4.04
N VAL A 46 -5.29 -4.14 -4.64
CA VAL A 46 -5.10 -4.14 -6.10
C VAL A 46 -5.74 -5.34 -6.78
N ARG A 47 -5.46 -6.55 -6.28
CA ARG A 47 -5.79 -7.80 -6.97
C ARG A 47 -7.17 -8.32 -6.58
N ARG A 48 -7.89 -8.87 -7.56
CA ARG A 48 -9.17 -9.58 -7.36
C ARG A 48 -8.96 -11.07 -7.64
N PRO A 49 -9.53 -11.98 -6.83
CA PRO A 49 -9.40 -13.41 -7.03
C PRO A 49 -10.07 -13.87 -8.33
N CYS A 50 -9.64 -15.02 -8.85
CA CYS A 50 -10.31 -15.64 -10.00
C CYS A 50 -11.62 -16.38 -9.62
N GLY A 51 -11.88 -16.55 -8.32
CA GLY A 51 -13.10 -17.17 -7.79
C GLY A 51 -13.17 -18.70 -7.87
N ARG A 52 -12.19 -19.38 -8.48
CA ARG A 52 -12.29 -20.83 -8.75
C ARG A 52 -11.06 -21.68 -8.44
N CYS A 53 -9.88 -21.09 -8.30
CA CYS A 53 -8.66 -21.86 -8.01
C CYS A 53 -8.48 -22.06 -6.50
N PHE A 54 -7.76 -23.13 -6.13
CA PHE A 54 -7.49 -23.48 -4.74
C PHE A 54 -6.91 -22.31 -3.92
N ASN A 55 -5.90 -21.62 -4.45
CA ASN A 55 -5.24 -20.50 -3.76
C ASN A 55 -6.20 -19.31 -3.55
N CYS A 56 -6.99 -18.96 -4.57
CA CYS A 56 -8.00 -17.90 -4.44
C CYS A 56 -9.08 -18.24 -3.40
N GLY A 57 -9.51 -19.51 -3.33
CA GLY A 57 -10.47 -19.97 -2.32
C GLY A 57 -9.94 -19.87 -0.88
N ARG A 58 -8.63 -19.75 -0.69
CA ARG A 58 -7.97 -19.58 0.61
C ARG A 58 -7.55 -18.14 0.92
N GLY A 59 -7.95 -17.17 0.09
CA GLY A 59 -7.53 -15.77 0.24
C GLY A 59 -6.08 -15.49 -0.20
N GLU A 60 -5.43 -16.45 -0.87
CA GLU A 60 -4.06 -16.36 -1.40
C GLU A 60 -4.10 -16.01 -2.89
N ASN A 61 -4.89 -14.99 -3.26
CA ASN A 61 -5.14 -14.63 -4.65
C ASN A 61 -3.93 -14.03 -5.37
N ASP A 62 -2.91 -13.59 -4.63
CA ASP A 62 -1.58 -13.26 -5.15
C ASP A 62 -0.87 -14.47 -5.78
N MET A 63 -1.21 -15.69 -5.35
CA MET A 63 -0.69 -16.95 -5.88
C MET A 63 -1.69 -17.65 -6.83
N CYS A 64 -2.55 -16.89 -7.51
CA CYS A 64 -3.56 -17.45 -8.41
C CYS A 64 -2.94 -18.27 -9.56
N THR A 65 -3.26 -19.57 -9.62
CA THR A 65 -2.74 -20.48 -10.66
C THR A 65 -3.52 -20.44 -11.97
N SER A 66 -4.78 -20.00 -11.95
CA SER A 66 -5.61 -20.01 -13.17
C SER A 66 -5.34 -18.85 -14.12
N GLY A 67 -4.48 -17.89 -13.73
CA GLY A 67 -4.21 -16.68 -14.50
C GLY A 67 -5.43 -15.76 -14.74
N LEU A 68 -6.60 -16.02 -14.15
CA LEU A 68 -7.83 -15.24 -14.38
C LEU A 68 -8.10 -14.18 -13.31
N PHE A 69 -7.12 -13.89 -12.46
CA PHE A 69 -7.18 -12.73 -11.58
C PHE A 69 -7.15 -11.43 -12.40
N SER A 70 -7.54 -10.34 -11.78
CA SER A 70 -7.41 -8.99 -12.35
C SER A 70 -6.79 -8.05 -11.33
N GLU A 71 -6.28 -6.92 -11.79
CA GLU A 71 -5.59 -5.94 -10.96
C GLU A 71 -5.96 -4.53 -11.37
N ARG A 72 -6.32 -3.71 -10.39
CA ARG A 72 -6.55 -2.28 -10.57
C ARG A 72 -5.30 -1.60 -11.11
N GLY A 73 -5.41 -0.98 -12.28
CA GLY A 73 -4.35 -0.16 -12.87
C GLY A 73 -3.22 -0.96 -13.49
N ILE A 74 -3.39 -2.28 -13.61
CA ILE A 74 -2.39 -3.20 -14.19
C ILE A 74 -3.07 -4.14 -15.18
N ARG A 75 -4.17 -4.81 -14.79
CA ARG A 75 -4.72 -5.92 -15.58
C ARG A 75 -6.24 -6.03 -15.50
N ARG A 76 -6.92 -5.80 -16.62
CA ARG A 76 -8.38 -5.98 -16.83
C ARG A 76 -9.28 -5.11 -15.96
N ARG A 77 -8.73 -4.18 -15.17
CA ARG A 77 -9.47 -3.27 -14.30
C ARG A 77 -8.77 -1.91 -14.24
N HIS A 78 -9.50 -0.83 -14.50
CA HIS A 78 -9.00 0.53 -14.34
C HIS A 78 -8.50 0.81 -12.93
N GLY A 79 -7.37 1.50 -12.83
CA GLY A 79 -6.66 1.83 -11.62
C GLY A 79 -7.24 3.01 -10.84
N TYR A 80 -6.37 3.59 -10.02
CA TYR A 80 -6.71 4.60 -9.04
C TYR A 80 -6.22 6.00 -9.40
N MET A 81 -5.51 6.16 -10.53
CA MET A 81 -5.10 7.47 -11.05
C MET A 81 -6.28 8.18 -11.73
N ALA A 82 -7.40 8.27 -11.01
CA ALA A 82 -8.63 8.92 -11.39
C ALA A 82 -9.17 9.71 -10.19
N GLN A 83 -10.00 10.71 -10.45
CA GLN A 83 -10.61 11.50 -9.37
C GLN A 83 -11.59 10.67 -8.52
N TYR A 84 -12.27 9.72 -9.16
CA TYR A 84 -13.26 8.82 -8.56
C TYR A 84 -13.09 7.39 -9.09
N TYR A 85 -13.33 6.41 -8.23
CA TYR A 85 -13.51 5.02 -8.61
C TYR A 85 -14.52 4.34 -7.69
N ALA A 86 -15.23 3.35 -8.23
CA ALA A 86 -16.12 2.47 -7.48
C ALA A 86 -15.41 1.23 -7.00
N GLU A 87 -15.65 0.78 -5.78
CA GLU A 87 -14.99 -0.40 -5.23
C GLU A 87 -15.91 -1.19 -4.30
N SER A 88 -15.69 -2.51 -4.23
CA SER A 88 -16.43 -3.35 -3.30
C SER A 88 -15.86 -3.23 -1.87
N PRO A 89 -16.73 -3.15 -0.85
CA PRO A 89 -16.35 -3.21 0.56
C PRO A 89 -15.35 -4.30 0.94
N ALA A 90 -15.36 -5.44 0.24
CA ALA A 90 -14.46 -6.57 0.50
C ALA A 90 -12.99 -6.26 0.21
N PHE A 91 -12.71 -5.22 -0.58
CA PHE A 91 -11.35 -4.81 -0.96
C PHE A 91 -10.93 -3.49 -0.33
N LEU A 92 -11.72 -2.95 0.59
CA LEU A 92 -11.44 -1.69 1.29
C LEU A 92 -10.91 -1.93 2.70
N HIS A 93 -9.82 -1.25 3.03
CA HIS A 93 -9.25 -1.20 4.37
C HIS A 93 -9.46 0.18 4.98
N ARG A 94 -10.04 0.24 6.19
CA ARG A 94 -10.21 1.50 6.94
C ARG A 94 -8.87 1.99 7.45
N ILE A 95 -8.64 3.29 7.30
CA ILE A 95 -7.44 3.95 7.75
C ILE A 95 -7.78 4.91 8.89
N PRO A 96 -7.13 4.79 10.06
CA PRO A 96 -7.20 5.81 11.10
C PRO A 96 -6.74 7.17 10.58
N LYS A 97 -7.43 8.26 10.97
CA LYS A 97 -7.07 9.62 10.52
C LYS A 97 -5.60 9.98 10.78
N ALA A 98 -5.02 9.48 11.87
CA ALA A 98 -3.63 9.68 12.24
C ALA A 98 -2.61 9.10 11.22
N LEU A 99 -3.03 8.13 10.39
CA LEU A 99 -2.17 7.46 9.40
C LEU A 99 -2.44 7.94 7.97
N ALA A 100 -3.36 8.88 7.76
CA ALA A 100 -3.83 9.28 6.44
C ALA A 100 -2.71 9.75 5.50
N ASN A 101 -1.71 10.46 6.04
CA ASN A 101 -0.58 11.01 5.29
C ASN A 101 0.42 9.96 4.78
N VAL A 102 0.42 8.75 5.37
CA VAL A 102 1.32 7.66 5.00
C VAL A 102 0.57 6.45 4.45
N ALA A 103 -0.76 6.49 4.42
CA ALA A 103 -1.61 5.35 4.07
C ALA A 103 -1.42 4.85 2.63
N VAL A 104 -0.97 5.72 1.71
CA VAL A 104 -0.62 5.30 0.34
C VAL A 104 0.45 4.19 0.33
N LEU A 105 1.34 4.19 1.33
CA LEU A 105 2.40 3.19 1.48
C LEU A 105 1.87 1.80 1.90
N LEU A 106 0.57 1.67 2.21
CA LEU A 106 0.01 0.40 2.65
C LEU A 106 0.07 -0.67 1.55
N GLU A 107 -0.07 -0.28 0.28
CA GLU A 107 0.06 -1.20 -0.85
C GLU A 107 1.50 -1.75 -0.96
N PRO A 108 2.56 -0.92 -1.09
CA PRO A 108 3.92 -1.45 -1.18
C PRO A 108 4.39 -2.09 0.14
N LEU A 109 3.85 -1.67 1.29
CA LEU A 109 4.11 -2.34 2.56
C LEU A 109 3.51 -3.75 2.60
N SER A 110 2.36 -3.98 1.96
CA SER A 110 1.70 -5.30 1.96
C SER A 110 2.56 -6.37 1.29
N ILE A 111 3.25 -6.04 0.19
CA ILE A 111 4.15 -6.98 -0.49
C ILE A 111 5.40 -7.27 0.34
N VAL A 112 5.91 -6.26 1.06
CA VAL A 112 7.05 -6.39 1.97
C VAL A 112 6.68 -7.31 3.13
N GLU A 113 5.53 -7.06 3.76
CA GLU A 113 5.02 -7.87 4.86
C GLU A 113 4.85 -9.33 4.45
N LYS A 114 4.26 -9.56 3.27
CA LYS A 114 4.10 -10.90 2.69
C LYS A 114 5.44 -11.61 2.47
N GLY A 115 6.39 -10.95 1.82
CA GLY A 115 7.70 -11.52 1.52
C GLY A 115 8.48 -11.90 2.79
N ILE A 116 8.42 -11.05 3.82
CA ILE A 116 9.03 -11.34 5.12
C ILE A 116 8.31 -12.49 5.83
N ASP A 117 6.97 -12.50 5.87
CA ASP A 117 6.19 -13.59 6.45
C ASP A 117 6.51 -14.93 5.78
N HIS A 118 6.53 -14.99 4.45
CA HIS A 118 6.91 -16.19 3.69
C HIS A 118 8.34 -16.64 4.00
N SER A 119 9.29 -15.70 4.08
CA SER A 119 10.68 -16.01 4.43
C SER A 119 10.79 -16.68 5.81
N PHE A 120 10.06 -16.18 6.81
CA PHE A 120 10.02 -16.80 8.13
C PHE A 120 9.25 -18.12 8.15
N ARG A 121 8.14 -18.23 7.40
CA ARG A 121 7.35 -19.47 7.29
C ARG A 121 8.16 -20.62 6.71
N LEU A 122 8.92 -20.37 5.64
CA LEU A 122 9.84 -21.35 5.05
C LEU A 122 10.90 -21.82 6.05
N GLN A 123 11.31 -20.94 6.97
CA GLN A 123 12.32 -21.26 7.97
C GLN A 123 11.78 -21.97 9.23
N ARG A 124 10.46 -22.12 9.39
CA ARG A 124 9.86 -22.67 10.63
C ARG A 124 10.32 -24.09 10.97
N ARG A 125 10.82 -24.85 9.99
CA ARG A 125 11.33 -26.21 10.20
C ARG A 125 12.79 -26.25 10.66
N PHE A 126 13.51 -25.14 10.58
CA PHE A 126 14.90 -25.06 11.04
C PHE A 126 14.96 -24.53 12.47
N LEU A 127 15.99 -24.94 13.22
CA LEU A 127 16.31 -24.38 14.54
C LEU A 127 16.95 -22.98 14.44
N TRP A 128 17.08 -22.45 13.23
CA TRP A 128 17.74 -21.18 12.94
C TRP A 128 16.91 -19.98 13.45
N LYS A 129 17.56 -19.13 14.24
CA LYS A 129 16.96 -17.92 14.83
C LYS A 129 17.69 -16.67 14.33
N PRO A 130 17.41 -16.17 13.11
CA PRO A 130 18.18 -15.09 12.51
C PRO A 130 18.05 -13.79 13.31
N ARG A 131 19.15 -13.21 13.79
CA ARG A 131 19.15 -11.91 14.51
C ARG A 131 19.38 -10.71 13.60
N THR A 132 20.02 -10.94 12.46
CA THR A 132 20.40 -9.89 11.50
C THR A 132 19.82 -10.22 10.14
N ALA A 133 19.33 -9.20 9.45
CA ALA A 133 18.86 -9.27 8.08
C ALA A 133 19.64 -8.28 7.21
N VAL A 134 19.98 -8.71 5.99
CA VAL A 134 20.55 -7.84 4.96
C VAL A 134 19.41 -7.43 4.03
N VAL A 135 19.23 -6.14 3.81
CA VAL A 135 18.18 -5.62 2.93
C VAL A 135 18.82 -5.12 1.65
N LEU A 136 18.69 -5.87 0.55
CA LEU A 136 19.29 -5.49 -0.72
C LEU A 136 18.44 -4.41 -1.40
N GLY A 137 19.04 -3.22 -1.59
CA GLY A 137 18.39 -2.07 -2.21
C GLY A 137 17.92 -1.01 -1.21
N ALA A 138 18.02 0.25 -1.61
CA ALA A 138 17.67 1.43 -0.81
C ALA A 138 16.46 2.21 -1.36
N GLY A 139 15.71 1.60 -2.27
CA GLY A 139 14.45 2.15 -2.78
C GLY A 139 13.30 2.01 -1.78
N PRO A 140 12.08 2.45 -2.14
CA PRO A 140 10.91 2.43 -1.25
C PRO A 140 10.65 1.07 -0.58
N ILE A 141 10.70 -0.02 -1.36
CA ILE A 141 10.52 -1.39 -0.87
C ILE A 141 11.61 -1.79 0.14
N GLY A 142 12.87 -1.45 -0.13
CA GLY A 142 13.99 -1.73 0.77
C GLY A 142 13.89 -0.95 2.07
N LEU A 143 13.50 0.32 2.02
CA LEU A 143 13.28 1.14 3.21
C LEU A 143 12.14 0.59 4.07
N LEU A 144 11.01 0.21 3.45
CA LEU A 144 9.89 -0.42 4.15
C LEU A 144 10.30 -1.77 4.75
N ALA A 145 11.02 -2.61 4.00
CA ALA A 145 11.52 -3.89 4.51
C ALA A 145 12.44 -3.71 5.71
N ALA A 146 13.36 -2.75 5.66
CA ALA A 146 14.23 -2.42 6.78
C ALA A 146 13.42 -1.96 8.01
N ALA A 147 12.41 -1.11 7.81
CA ALA A 147 11.54 -0.66 8.90
C ALA A 147 10.78 -1.83 9.55
N VAL A 148 10.14 -2.68 8.74
CA VAL A 148 9.39 -3.85 9.22
C VAL A 148 10.30 -4.85 9.96
N LEU A 149 11.49 -5.14 9.43
CA LEU A 149 12.45 -6.04 10.06
C LEU A 149 12.93 -5.50 11.41
N ARG A 150 13.17 -4.19 11.52
CA ARG A 150 13.53 -3.55 12.79
C ARG A 150 12.39 -3.61 13.82
N ILE A 151 11.14 -3.38 13.39
CA ILE A 151 9.96 -3.52 14.26
C ILE A 151 9.83 -4.97 14.76
N ARG A 152 10.17 -5.96 13.93
CA ARG A 152 10.25 -7.39 14.29
C ARG A 152 11.49 -7.77 15.11
N GLY A 153 12.25 -6.79 15.61
CA GLY A 153 13.42 -7.03 16.47
C GLY A 153 14.66 -7.55 15.75
N ARG A 154 14.75 -7.37 14.42
CA ARG A 154 15.94 -7.75 13.64
C ARG A 154 16.87 -6.55 13.47
N SER A 155 18.17 -6.81 13.58
CA SER A 155 19.18 -5.84 13.16
C SER A 155 19.25 -5.82 11.64
N THR A 156 19.14 -4.64 11.02
CA THR A 156 19.22 -4.49 9.56
C THR A 156 20.59 -3.93 9.17
N CYS A 157 21.31 -4.64 8.30
CA CYS A 157 22.53 -4.12 7.69
C CYS A 157 22.20 -3.54 6.31
N PRO A 158 22.35 -2.22 6.08
CA PRO A 158 22.19 -1.65 4.75
C PRO A 158 23.38 -2.05 3.85
N PRO A 159 23.15 -2.35 2.56
CA PRO A 159 24.23 -2.61 1.62
C PRO A 159 25.09 -1.36 1.47
N ARG A 160 26.40 -1.55 1.35
CA ARG A 160 27.42 -0.49 1.32
C ARG A 160 27.48 0.22 -0.04
N ILE A 161 26.35 0.41 -0.70
CA ILE A 161 26.24 1.05 -2.01
C ILE A 161 25.44 2.35 -1.85
N GLY A 162 26.13 3.49 -1.88
CA GLY A 162 25.53 4.83 -2.03
C GLY A 162 24.86 5.45 -0.78
N ARG A 163 25.42 6.57 -0.32
CA ARG A 163 24.92 7.63 0.60
C ARG A 163 23.65 7.37 1.45
N TRP A 164 23.67 6.37 2.34
CA TRP A 164 22.74 6.28 3.47
C TRP A 164 23.11 7.29 4.59
N ARG A 165 22.50 8.48 4.57
CA ARG A 165 22.64 9.50 5.64
C ARG A 165 21.37 9.70 6.47
N ILE A 166 20.44 8.73 6.45
CA ILE A 166 19.13 8.83 7.15
C ILE A 166 19.08 8.01 8.45
N PHE A 167 19.95 7.01 8.62
CA PHE A 167 19.92 6.11 9.80
C PHE A 167 21.23 6.00 10.60
N ARG A 168 22.16 6.96 10.44
CA ARG A 168 23.27 7.08 11.41
C ARG A 168 22.74 7.69 12.71
N ARG A 169 22.48 6.81 13.69
CA ARG A 169 22.38 7.06 15.15
C ARG A 169 22.15 8.52 15.56
N ARG A 170 20.89 8.95 15.61
CA ARG A 170 20.41 9.73 16.76
C ARG A 170 19.30 8.95 17.42
N SER A 171 19.58 8.53 18.65
CA SER A 171 18.62 8.02 19.62
C SER A 171 17.25 8.69 19.46
N ILE A 172 16.21 7.89 19.19
CA ILE A 172 14.80 8.28 19.32
C ILE A 172 14.47 8.37 20.83
N ARG A 173 15.07 9.35 21.49
CA ARG A 173 14.60 9.90 22.76
C ARG A 173 14.49 11.40 22.54
N SER A 174 13.37 11.97 22.97
CA SER A 174 12.94 13.36 22.84
C SER A 174 12.55 13.84 21.43
N ILE A 175 11.32 13.54 21.02
CA ILE A 175 10.49 14.51 20.30
C ILE A 175 9.43 14.98 21.30
N LEU A 176 9.84 15.90 22.17
CA LEU A 176 8.93 16.81 22.88
C LEU A 176 9.08 18.18 22.20
N PRO A 177 7.99 18.89 21.90
CA PRO A 177 8.04 20.12 21.13
C PRO A 177 8.65 21.26 21.97
N SER A 178 9.76 21.83 21.50
CA SER A 178 10.30 23.06 22.05
C SER A 178 9.48 24.26 21.53
N LYS A 179 8.94 25.04 22.46
CA LYS A 179 8.26 26.32 22.17
C LYS A 179 9.23 27.30 21.48
N ARG A 180 8.91 27.77 20.28
CA ARG A 180 9.36 29.10 19.79
C ARG A 180 8.28 29.81 18.94
N ARG A 181 7.78 30.87 19.57
CA ARG A 181 7.26 32.18 19.12
C ARG A 181 7.10 32.44 17.60
N GLY A 182 5.86 32.72 17.21
CA GLY A 182 5.42 33.93 16.50
C GLY A 182 5.89 34.17 15.06
N CYS A 183 4.99 33.96 14.08
CA CYS A 183 4.88 34.82 12.89
C CYS A 183 3.44 34.78 12.33
N ARG A 184 2.87 35.95 12.02
CA ARG A 184 1.48 36.16 11.55
C ARG A 184 1.29 35.75 10.07
N PRO A 185 0.05 35.48 9.61
CA PRO A 185 -0.21 34.83 8.32
C PRO A 185 -0.32 35.85 7.17
N SER A 186 0.30 35.55 6.02
CA SER A 186 -0.08 36.15 4.74
C SER A 186 -0.81 35.13 3.87
N ARG A 187 -1.78 35.66 3.13
CA ARG A 187 -2.78 34.94 2.34
C ARG A 187 -2.20 34.39 1.05
N SER A 188 -2.89 33.36 0.54
CA SER A 188 -2.86 32.80 -0.82
C SER A 188 -1.75 31.79 -1.15
N ALA A 189 -2.16 30.53 -1.23
CA ALA A 189 -1.72 29.60 -2.27
C ALA A 189 -2.73 28.44 -2.33
N ARG A 190 -3.48 28.37 -3.43
CA ARG A 190 -4.34 27.23 -3.75
C ARG A 190 -3.44 26.04 -4.04
N CYS A 191 -3.53 25.02 -3.19
CA CYS A 191 -3.25 23.63 -3.56
C CYS A 191 -4.11 22.78 -2.62
N ARG A 192 -4.95 21.91 -3.16
CA ARG A 192 -5.30 20.63 -2.51
C ARG A 192 -6.04 19.73 -3.49
N PHE A 193 -5.32 18.72 -3.95
CA PHE A 193 -5.81 17.57 -4.69
C PHE A 193 -6.98 16.92 -3.93
N SER A 194 -8.04 16.61 -4.66
CA SER A 194 -9.24 15.94 -4.15
C SER A 194 -9.38 14.60 -4.87
N VAL A 195 -8.93 13.52 -4.23
CA VAL A 195 -9.28 12.15 -4.62
C VAL A 195 -10.52 11.78 -3.79
N ARG A 196 -11.67 11.65 -4.42
CA ARG A 196 -12.96 11.35 -3.76
C ARG A 196 -13.44 10.02 -4.33
N THR A 197 -13.62 9.00 -3.51
CA THR A 197 -13.94 7.65 -4.00
C THR A 197 -15.42 7.35 -3.83
N ALA A 198 -16.16 7.18 -4.93
CA ALA A 198 -17.58 6.84 -4.89
C ALA A 198 -17.75 5.31 -4.79
N CYS A 199 -18.14 4.75 -3.65
CA CYS A 199 -18.30 3.31 -3.46
C CYS A 199 -19.63 2.83 -4.07
N CYS A 200 -19.65 2.53 -5.38
CA CYS A 200 -20.79 1.87 -6.03
C CYS A 200 -20.67 0.34 -5.98
N ALA A 201 -21.78 -0.31 -5.63
CA ALA A 201 -22.02 -1.72 -5.89
C ALA A 201 -22.94 -1.83 -7.12
N CYS A 202 -22.58 -2.69 -8.08
CA CYS A 202 -23.56 -3.30 -8.99
C CYS A 202 -24.43 -4.29 -8.22
#